data_AF-V5Z2U1-F1
#
_entry.id   AF-V5Z2U1-F1
#
_cell.length_a   1.000
_cell.length_b   1.000
_cell.length_c   1.000
_cell.angle_alpha   90.00
_cell.angle_beta   90.00
_cell.angle_gamma   90.00
#
_symmetry.space_group_name_H-M   'P 1'
#
loop_
_entity.id
_entity.type
_entity.pdbx_description
1 polymer ?
#
loop_
_entity_poly.entity_id
_entity_poly.type
_entity_poly.pdbx_seq_one_letter_code
_entity_poly.pdbx_strand_id
1 'polypeptide(L)'
;MHKPLTLSKVCAIHADPLEKIMTTPSSKDPLHGVTLEALLTMLVARFGWEQLAKRININCFKSDPSIKSSLKFLRRTPWARKEVEDLYIASLNDDYTSEPDLPIDNPWKNRQNKE
;
A
#
# COMPACT_ATOMS: atom_id res chain seq x y z
N MET A 1 -13.87 -33.54 -41.74
CA MET A 1 -12.48 -33.28 -42.20
C MET A 1 -12.53 -32.25 -43.31
N HIS A 2 -11.75 -31.18 -43.24
CA HIS A 2 -11.12 -30.41 -44.33
C HIS A 2 -10.66 -29.03 -43.76
N LYS A 3 -9.36 -28.94 -43.47
CA LYS A 3 -8.54 -27.71 -43.53
C LYS A 3 -7.52 -27.99 -44.65
N PRO A 4 -7.04 -27.04 -45.49
CA PRO A 4 -6.18 -25.91 -45.06
C PRO A 4 -6.33 -24.60 -45.91
N LEU A 5 -6.18 -23.41 -45.30
CA LEU A 5 -5.05 -22.44 -45.36
C LEU A 5 -4.66 -21.87 -46.73
N THR A 6 -4.59 -20.53 -46.81
CA THR A 6 -3.56 -19.64 -47.44
C THR A 6 -4.24 -18.31 -47.85
N LEU A 7 -3.65 -17.12 -47.84
CA LEU A 7 -2.41 -16.55 -47.28
C LEU A 7 -2.48 -15.03 -47.57
N SER A 8 -2.02 -14.21 -46.62
CA SER A 8 -1.46 -12.87 -46.81
C SER A 8 -2.32 -11.68 -47.27
N LYS A 9 -2.47 -10.73 -46.34
CA LYS A 9 -1.89 -9.39 -46.56
C LYS A 9 -1.17 -8.95 -45.28
N VAL A 10 0.14 -9.04 -45.31
CA VAL A 10 1.07 -8.47 -44.32
C VAL A 10 1.23 -6.99 -44.60
N CYS A 11 1.17 -6.12 -43.59
CA CYS A 11 2.20 -5.09 -43.35
C CYS A 11 1.99 -4.37 -42.01
N ALA A 12 3.11 -3.89 -41.46
CA ALA A 12 3.25 -2.87 -40.42
C ALA A 12 3.12 -3.31 -38.94
N ILE A 13 4.15 -4.03 -38.49
CA ILE A 13 5.12 -3.55 -37.48
C ILE A 13 4.73 -2.23 -36.77
N HIS A 14 4.24 -2.34 -35.55
CA HIS A 14 4.69 -1.56 -34.39
C HIS A 14 4.57 -2.51 -33.20
N ALA A 15 5.63 -3.27 -32.95
CA ALA A 15 5.83 -3.87 -31.65
C ALA A 15 6.39 -2.76 -30.76
N ASP A 16 5.53 -2.17 -29.92
CA ASP A 16 5.98 -1.49 -28.72
C ASP A 16 5.85 -2.48 -27.55
N PRO A 17 6.97 -2.96 -26.99
CA PRO A 17 6.99 -3.64 -25.71
C PRO A 17 7.01 -2.59 -24.60
N LEU A 18 6.46 -2.95 -23.42
CA LEU A 18 6.54 -2.26 -22.11
C LEU A 18 5.34 -1.35 -21.77
N GLU A 19 4.66 -1.40 -20.63
CA GLU A 19 4.51 -2.35 -19.54
C GLU A 19 3.20 -2.00 -18.82
N LYS A 20 2.35 -3.02 -18.59
CA LYS A 20 1.66 -3.27 -17.31
C LYS A 20 0.96 -2.08 -16.63
N ILE A 21 -0.06 -1.53 -17.26
CA ILE A 21 -1.03 -0.67 -16.57
C ILE A 21 -2.22 -1.48 -16.03
N MET A 22 -2.41 -1.33 -14.72
CA MET A 22 -3.64 -1.53 -13.97
C MET A 22 -4.06 -2.98 -13.65
N THR A 23 -3.38 -3.58 -12.66
CA THR A 23 -3.97 -4.66 -11.85
C THR A 23 -4.44 -4.09 -10.52
N THR A 24 -5.67 -3.57 -10.47
CA THR A 24 -6.39 -3.28 -9.23
C THR A 24 -7.30 -4.45 -8.87
N PRO A 25 -6.90 -5.33 -7.93
CA PRO A 25 -7.90 -6.08 -7.18
C PRO A 25 -8.42 -5.17 -6.06
N SER A 26 -9.45 -4.39 -6.35
CA SER A 26 -10.36 -3.92 -5.31
C SER A 26 -11.12 -5.14 -4.77
N SER A 27 -10.54 -5.83 -3.79
CA SER A 27 -11.30 -6.73 -2.92
C SER A 27 -11.57 -6.03 -1.60
N LYS A 28 -12.83 -6.10 -1.23
CA LYS A 28 -13.49 -5.38 -0.15
C LYS A 28 -13.29 -6.13 1.15
N ASP A 29 -12.60 -5.55 2.12
CA ASP A 29 -12.69 -6.03 3.51
C ASP A 29 -12.77 -4.81 4.45
N PRO A 30 -13.99 -4.43 4.89
CA PRO A 30 -14.20 -3.13 5.52
C PRO A 30 -13.63 -3.01 6.93
N LEU A 31 -13.35 -4.08 7.69
CA LEU A 31 -13.14 -3.94 9.14
C LEU A 31 -12.46 -5.10 9.90
N HIS A 32 -11.63 -5.94 9.28
CA HIS A 32 -10.90 -6.97 10.04
C HIS A 32 -9.45 -6.57 10.33
N GLY A 33 -9.19 -6.25 11.61
CA GLY A 33 -7.88 -6.30 12.29
C GLY A 33 -6.74 -5.61 11.56
N VAL A 34 -6.43 -4.37 11.94
CA VAL A 34 -5.41 -3.51 11.31
C VAL A 34 -4.15 -4.31 10.99
N THR A 35 -4.00 -4.66 9.72
CA THR A 35 -2.89 -5.49 9.25
C THR A 35 -1.69 -4.60 8.96
N LEU A 36 -0.50 -5.19 8.91
CA LEU A 36 0.72 -4.51 8.44
C LEU A 36 0.52 -3.85 7.06
N GLU A 37 -0.34 -4.42 6.23
CA GLU A 37 -0.75 -3.85 4.94
C GLU A 37 -1.57 -2.58 5.10
N ALA A 38 -2.56 -2.58 6.01
CA ALA A 38 -3.38 -1.40 6.28
C ALA A 38 -2.54 -0.24 6.83
N LEU A 39 -1.66 -0.54 7.81
CA LEU A 39 -0.77 0.43 8.42
C LEU A 39 0.18 1.05 7.38
N LEU A 40 0.83 0.21 6.56
CA LEU A 40 1.70 0.69 5.50
C LEU A 40 0.94 1.53 4.47
N THR A 41 -0.25 1.10 4.06
CA THR A 41 -1.08 1.83 3.09
C THR A 41 -1.47 3.21 3.64
N MET A 42 -1.82 3.31 4.92
CA MET A 42 -2.12 4.58 5.60
C MET A 42 -0.90 5.51 5.64
N LEU A 43 0.27 4.99 6.01
CA LEU A 43 1.51 5.77 6.04
C LEU A 43 1.89 6.29 4.65
N VAL A 44 1.77 5.44 3.62
CA VAL A 44 2.02 5.81 2.23
C VAL A 44 1.00 6.85 1.75
N ALA A 45 -0.27 6.72 2.12
CA ALA A 45 -1.30 7.71 1.77
C ALA A 45 -1.07 9.07 2.45
N ARG A 46 -0.55 9.09 3.69
CA ARG A 46 -0.31 10.32 4.46
C ARG A 46 0.99 11.02 4.05
N PHE A 47 2.09 10.27 3.87
CA PHE A 47 3.42 10.83 3.68
C PHE A 47 4.04 10.57 2.30
N GLY A 48 3.59 9.53 1.61
CA GLY A 48 4.22 9.06 0.38
C GLY A 48 5.53 8.31 0.60
N TRP A 49 5.99 7.62 -0.44
CA TRP A 49 7.16 6.74 -0.38
C TRP A 49 8.47 7.49 -0.07
N GLU A 50 8.63 8.72 -0.58
CA GLU A 50 9.85 9.50 -0.36
C GLU A 50 10.05 9.85 1.11
N GLN A 51 8.99 10.25 1.80
CA GLN A 51 9.05 10.60 3.22
C GLN A 51 9.24 9.34 4.09
N LEU A 52 8.62 8.21 3.70
CA LEU A 52 8.87 6.92 4.35
C LEU A 52 10.34 6.50 4.20
N ALA A 53 10.94 6.66 3.01
CA ALA A 53 12.33 6.31 2.75
C ALA A 53 13.33 7.22 3.51
N LYS A 54 12.94 8.45 3.82
CA LYS A 54 13.74 9.38 4.65
C LYS A 54 13.72 8.99 6.12
N ARG A 55 12.55 8.55 6.63
CA ARG A 55 12.37 8.16 8.02
C ARG A 55 12.90 6.75 8.29
N ILE A 56 12.59 5.82 7.40
CA ILE A 56 13.02 4.43 7.44
C ILE A 56 13.97 4.22 6.27
N ASN A 57 15.28 4.25 6.55
CA ASN A 57 16.32 4.18 5.53
C ASN A 57 16.48 2.74 4.98
N ILE A 58 15.43 2.21 4.35
CA ILE A 58 15.43 0.93 3.66
C ILE A 58 15.35 1.13 2.15
N ASN A 59 16.08 0.30 1.41
CA ASN A 59 16.11 0.39 -0.04
C ASN A 59 14.76 0.01 -0.70
N CYS A 60 13.93 -0.75 0.02
CA CYS A 60 12.62 -1.18 -0.47
C CYS A 60 11.73 0.02 -0.87
N PHE A 61 11.77 1.12 -0.11
CA PHE A 61 10.96 2.31 -0.41
C PHE A 61 11.57 3.22 -1.48
N LYS A 62 12.85 3.02 -1.83
CA LYS A 62 13.56 3.83 -2.83
C LYS A 62 13.55 3.18 -4.21
N SER A 63 13.81 1.88 -4.29
CA SER A 63 13.97 1.17 -5.57
C SER A 63 12.68 0.55 -6.11
N ASP A 64 11.82 0.00 -5.25
CA ASP A 64 10.58 -0.68 -5.67
C ASP A 64 9.41 -0.27 -4.76
N PRO A 65 8.98 1.01 -4.83
CA PRO A 65 7.93 1.56 -3.97
C PRO A 65 6.56 0.98 -4.33
N SER A 66 6.29 -0.23 -3.82
CA SER A 66 5.02 -0.93 -3.98
C SER A 66 4.62 -1.60 -2.67
N ILE A 67 3.32 -1.58 -2.37
CA ILE A 67 2.73 -2.20 -1.17
C ILE A 67 3.10 -3.69 -1.08
N LYS A 68 2.93 -4.44 -2.18
CA LYS A 68 3.20 -5.90 -2.20
C LYS A 68 4.68 -6.22 -1.99
N SER A 69 5.57 -5.46 -2.63
CA SER A 69 7.02 -5.63 -2.53
C SER A 69 7.50 -5.31 -1.11
N SER A 70 6.99 -4.21 -0.56
CA SER A 70 7.24 -3.76 0.80
C SER A 70 6.77 -4.79 1.83
N LEU A 71 5.56 -5.33 1.69
CA LEU A 71 5.07 -6.38 2.61
C LEU A 71 5.91 -7.66 2.54
N LYS A 72 6.34 -8.06 1.34
CA LYS A 72 7.25 -9.21 1.20
C LYS A 72 8.59 -8.95 1.90
N PHE A 73 9.12 -7.73 1.83
CA PHE A 73 10.33 -7.34 2.55
C PHE A 73 10.11 -7.30 4.08
N LEU A 74 9.06 -6.62 4.56
CA LEU A 74 8.72 -6.50 5.98
C LEU A 74 8.36 -7.86 6.62
N ARG A 75 7.96 -8.86 5.82
CA ARG A 75 7.78 -10.25 6.29
C ARG A 75 9.11 -10.94 6.59
N ARG A 76 10.17 -10.64 5.81
CA ARG A 76 11.51 -11.24 5.95
C ARG A 76 12.41 -10.47 6.91
N THR A 77 12.12 -9.19 7.12
CA THR A 77 12.97 -8.25 7.87
C THR A 77 12.19 -7.70 9.06
N PRO A 78 12.19 -8.40 10.22
CA PRO A 78 11.33 -8.05 11.36
C PRO A 78 11.69 -6.70 12.00
N TRP A 79 12.96 -6.30 11.99
CA TRP A 79 13.36 -4.98 12.49
C TRP A 79 12.74 -3.84 11.64
N ALA A 80 12.65 -4.00 10.32
CA ALA A 80 12.03 -3.00 9.45
C ALA A 80 10.51 -2.90 9.67
N ARG A 81 9.87 -4.02 10.04
CA ARG A 81 8.46 -4.01 10.47
C ARG A 81 8.27 -3.16 11.72
N LYS A 82 9.13 -3.35 12.73
CA LYS A 82 9.12 -2.55 13.96
C LYS A 82 9.25 -1.06 13.67
N GLU A 83 10.16 -0.66 12.77
CA GLU A 83 10.33 0.75 12.39
C GLU A 83 9.06 1.34 11.73
N VAL A 84 8.38 0.54 10.90
CA VAL A 84 7.10 0.95 10.27
C VAL A 84 5.99 1.10 11.31
N GLU A 85 5.91 0.19 12.27
CA GLU A 85 4.96 0.25 13.39
C GLU A 85 5.24 1.45 14.31
N ASP A 86 6.50 1.69 14.65
CA ASP A 86 6.93 2.82 15.47
C ASP A 86 6.62 4.15 14.78
N LEU A 87 6.92 4.26 13.48
CA LEU A 87 6.57 5.43 12.69
C LEU A 87 5.07 5.69 12.68
N TYR A 88 4.25 4.64 12.62
CA TYR A 88 2.80 4.79 12.70
C TYR A 88 2.36 5.31 14.07
N ILE A 89 2.88 4.77 15.16
CA ILE A 89 2.58 5.25 16.53
C ILE A 89 3.03 6.70 16.70
N ALA A 90 4.23 7.05 16.25
CA ALA A 90 4.73 8.41 16.27
C ALA A 90 3.81 9.36 15.50
N SER A 91 3.30 8.93 14.33
CA SER A 91 2.36 9.73 13.54
C SER A 91 0.99 9.92 14.19
N LEU A 92 0.61 9.06 15.15
CA LEU A 92 -0.62 9.21 15.95
C LEU A 92 -0.40 10.11 17.18
N ASN A 93 0.79 10.10 17.77
CA ASN A 93 1.10 10.90 18.95
C ASN A 93 1.28 12.39 18.62
N ASP A 94 1.74 12.73 17.41
CA ASP A 94 1.80 14.12 16.92
C ASP A 94 0.38 14.75 16.84
N ASP A 95 -0.64 13.93 16.57
CA ASP A 95 -2.05 14.34 16.55
C ASP A 95 -2.64 14.52 17.97
N TYR A 96 -1.94 14.10 19.03
CA TYR A 96 -2.32 14.31 20.43
C TYR A 96 -1.59 15.52 21.02
N THR A 97 -1.83 16.66 20.39
CA THR A 97 -1.41 17.96 20.90
C THR A 97 -2.18 18.26 22.20
N SER A 98 -1.52 18.07 23.34
CA SER A 98 -1.68 18.84 24.59
C SER A 98 -3.05 19.48 24.90
N GLU A 99 -4.10 18.71 25.23
CA GLU A 99 -5.27 19.20 26.00
C GLU A 99 -5.70 18.18 27.08
N PRO A 100 -5.73 18.56 28.38
CA PRO A 100 -6.27 17.74 29.47
C PRO A 100 -7.82 17.71 29.58
N ASP A 101 -8.58 18.14 28.56
CA ASP A 101 -10.03 17.98 28.50
C ASP A 101 -10.44 17.43 27.12
N LEU A 102 -10.73 16.13 27.03
CA LEU A 102 -11.27 15.52 25.81
C LEU A 102 -12.76 15.90 25.65
N PRO A 103 -13.18 16.54 24.53
CA PRO A 103 -14.57 16.49 24.09
C PRO A 103 -14.93 15.05 23.74
N ILE A 104 -16.08 14.61 24.23
CA ILE A 104 -16.61 13.23 24.19
C ILE A 104 -16.90 12.73 22.77
N ASP A 105 -16.81 13.61 21.78
CA ASP A 105 -17.23 13.35 20.42
C ASP A 105 -16.02 13.03 19.53
N ASN A 106 -15.33 11.91 19.82
CA ASN A 106 -14.36 11.36 18.87
C ASN A 106 -15.12 10.59 17.76
N PRO A 107 -15.22 11.11 16.52
CA PRO A 107 -16.03 10.51 15.44
C PRO A 107 -15.45 9.20 14.90
N TRP A 108 -14.25 8.82 15.34
CA TRP A 108 -13.60 7.55 14.98
C TRP A 108 -13.83 6.43 16.02
N LYS A 109 -14.50 6.71 17.15
CA LYS A 109 -14.65 5.76 18.27
C LYS A 109 -15.86 4.81 18.14
N ASN A 110 -16.79 5.09 17.24
CA ASN A 110 -18.04 4.33 17.08
C ASN A 110 -18.02 3.29 15.94
N ARG A 111 -16.82 2.82 15.54
CA ARG A 111 -16.65 1.80 14.49
C ARG A 111 -16.76 0.34 14.98
N GLN A 112 -17.57 0.05 16.01
CA GLN A 112 -17.85 -1.33 16.45
C GLN A 112 -19.28 -1.63 16.91
N ASN A 113 -20.26 -0.74 16.67
CA ASN A 113 -21.66 -1.09 16.93
C ASN A 113 -22.34 -1.39 15.59
N LYS A 114 -22.43 -2.66 15.23
CA LYS A 114 -23.33 -3.12 14.16
C LYS A 114 -24.18 -4.24 14.75
N GLU A 115 -25.48 -4.03 14.62
CA GLU A 115 -26.64 -4.74 15.20
C GLU A 115 -26.56 -6.27 15.20
#